data_AF-A0A2N2EBM7-F1
#
_entry.id   AF-A0A2N2EBM7-F1
#
_cell.length_a   1.000
_cell.length_b   1.000
_cell.length_c   1.000
_cell.angle_alpha   90.00
_cell.angle_beta   90.00
_cell.angle_gamma   90.00
#
_symmetry.space_group_name_H-M   'P 1'
#
loop_
_entity.id
_entity.type
_entity.pdbx_description
1 polymer ?
#
loop_
_entity_poly.entity_id
_entity_poly.type
_entity_poly.pdbx_seq_one_letter_code
_entity_poly.pdbx_strand_id
1 'polypeptide(L)'
;MIELKGIPASNGIGIGSVMIKKEIINPSLHNVTDTEQEKKRFKDARINSIKQLYGLYETTMIRIGEKEASIFAAHIALIEDEELINGVETSIEGNYWNAEWALKIVTDHFVSIFNEMEDPYLRERALDIKDISNRIQRHLAGLGEENEMETDKPVIIVAHDLTPSDTAQMDTAKVLGFITEIGGKTSHTAILARTLEIPAVVGLHGIVSKVTHGQRVVLDGRDGKVYIEADNSTIEHFNNEKIIIEEYKTKLSQLKYTK
;
A
#
# COMPACT_ATOMS: atom_id res chain seq x y z
N MET A 1 -12.42 7.32 -24.55
CA MET A 1 -12.84 6.31 -23.57
C MET A 1 -12.09 5.02 -23.79
N ILE A 2 -11.36 4.56 -22.78
CA ILE A 2 -10.67 3.27 -22.75
C ILE A 2 -11.30 2.45 -21.63
N GLU A 3 -11.77 1.25 -21.93
CA GLU A 3 -12.20 0.27 -20.93
C GLU A 3 -11.06 -0.71 -20.65
N LEU A 4 -10.73 -0.87 -19.38
CA LEU A 4 -9.76 -1.84 -18.91
C LEU A 4 -10.44 -2.81 -17.94
N LYS A 5 -10.03 -4.07 -17.99
CA LYS A 5 -10.58 -5.13 -17.14
C LYS A 5 -9.48 -5.73 -16.27
N GLY A 6 -9.73 -5.73 -14.97
CA GLY A 6 -8.90 -6.38 -13.96
C GLY A 6 -9.71 -7.39 -13.16
N ILE A 7 -9.24 -7.69 -11.95
CA ILE A 7 -9.87 -8.61 -11.02
C ILE A 7 -10.72 -7.79 -10.03
N PRO A 8 -12.03 -8.04 -9.92
CA PRO A 8 -12.85 -7.39 -8.90
C PRO A 8 -12.41 -7.85 -7.50
N ALA A 9 -11.87 -6.91 -6.72
CA ALA A 9 -11.42 -7.17 -5.36
C ALA A 9 -12.51 -6.83 -4.35
N SER A 10 -13.15 -5.67 -4.49
CA SER A 10 -14.21 -5.20 -3.60
C SER A 10 -15.29 -4.45 -4.37
N ASN A 11 -16.55 -4.70 -3.99
CA ASN A 11 -17.72 -4.20 -4.68
C ASN A 11 -17.92 -2.69 -4.49
N GLY A 12 -18.57 -2.05 -5.47
CA GLY A 12 -19.00 -0.66 -5.42
C GLY A 12 -18.50 0.13 -6.62
N ILE A 13 -18.88 1.41 -6.67
CA ILE A 13 -18.55 2.30 -7.78
C ILE A 13 -17.78 3.51 -7.24
N GLY A 14 -16.56 3.70 -7.73
CA GLY A 14 -15.73 4.88 -7.49
C GLY A 14 -15.74 5.79 -8.71
N ILE A 15 -15.98 7.09 -8.54
CA ILE A 15 -15.87 8.07 -9.62
C ILE A 15 -15.11 9.26 -9.08
N GLY A 16 -13.91 9.52 -9.59
CA GLY A 16 -13.04 10.56 -9.03
C GLY A 16 -11.78 10.81 -9.83
N SER A 17 -11.00 11.79 -9.37
CA SER A 17 -9.67 12.07 -9.91
C SER A 17 -8.66 11.04 -9.41
N VAL A 18 -7.76 10.64 -10.29
CA VAL A 18 -6.68 9.70 -10.00
C VAL A 18 -5.62 10.36 -9.13
N MET A 19 -5.23 9.68 -8.05
CA MET A 19 -4.01 9.91 -7.32
C MET A 19 -3.08 8.72 -7.55
N ILE A 20 -2.01 8.93 -8.30
CA ILE A 20 -0.98 7.90 -8.51
C ILE A 20 -0.08 7.86 -7.28
N LYS A 21 0.04 6.70 -6.63
CA LYS A 21 1.01 6.48 -5.54
C LYS A 21 2.42 6.62 -6.10
N LYS A 22 3.27 7.42 -5.44
CA LYS A 22 4.67 7.59 -5.85
C LYS A 22 5.44 6.28 -5.71
N GLU A 23 6.45 6.11 -6.57
CA GLU A 23 7.33 4.96 -6.52
C GLU A 23 8.25 5.00 -5.29
N ILE A 24 8.72 3.80 -4.94
CA ILE A 24 9.66 3.52 -3.86
C ILE A 24 10.94 4.34 -4.04
N ILE A 25 11.45 4.91 -2.95
CA ILE A 25 12.76 5.57 -2.93
C ILE A 25 13.81 4.54 -3.35
N ASN A 26 14.42 4.74 -4.52
CA ASN A 26 15.54 3.94 -4.97
C ASN A 26 16.84 4.68 -4.64
N PRO A 27 17.55 4.32 -3.55
CA PRO A 27 18.70 5.07 -3.10
C PRO A 27 19.89 4.91 -4.06
N SER A 28 20.67 5.97 -4.20
CA SER A 28 21.95 5.94 -4.92
C SER A 28 23.09 5.53 -3.97
N LEU A 29 23.91 4.59 -4.42
CA LEU A 29 25.16 4.26 -3.74
C LEU A 29 26.10 5.47 -3.69
N HIS A 30 26.61 5.77 -2.50
CA HIS A 30 27.80 6.59 -2.31
C HIS A 30 28.63 6.05 -1.16
N ASN A 31 29.94 6.31 -1.23
CA ASN A 31 30.86 5.91 -0.17
C ASN A 31 30.84 6.93 0.97
N VAL A 32 30.99 6.44 2.19
CA VAL A 32 31.03 7.24 3.41
C VAL A 32 32.37 7.08 4.11
N THR A 33 32.80 8.13 4.81
CA THR A 33 34.03 8.12 5.61
C THR A 33 33.76 7.85 7.08
N ASP A 34 32.55 8.13 7.55
CA ASP A 34 32.10 7.92 8.93
C ASP A 34 31.02 6.84 8.96
N THR A 35 31.45 5.58 9.06
CA THR A 35 30.56 4.42 9.10
C THR A 35 29.72 4.39 10.38
N GLU A 36 30.22 4.93 11.49
CA GLU A 36 29.50 4.98 12.76
C GLU A 36 28.34 5.98 12.71
N GLN A 37 28.52 7.10 12.02
CA GLN A 37 27.43 8.03 11.72
C GLN A 37 26.32 7.35 10.91
N GLU A 38 26.66 6.58 9.88
CA GLU A 38 25.66 5.87 9.05
C GLU A 38 24.94 4.76 9.83
N LYS A 39 25.65 3.98 10.64
CA LYS A 39 25.01 3.00 11.55
C LYS A 39 24.04 3.68 12.50
N LYS A 40 24.40 4.84 13.05
CA LYS A 40 23.49 5.64 13.89
C LYS A 40 22.27 6.12 13.12
N ARG A 41 22.43 6.65 11.90
CA ARG A 41 21.31 7.07 11.03
C ARG A 41 20.36 5.89 10.77
N PHE A 42 20.89 4.72 10.44
CA PHE A 42 20.11 3.50 10.26
C PHE A 42 19.33 3.13 11.53
N LYS A 43 20.01 3.10 12.69
CA LYS A 43 19.36 2.80 13.97
C LYS A 43 18.24 3.78 14.31
N ASP A 44 18.46 5.08 14.14
CA ASP A 44 17.46 6.11 14.42
C ASP A 44 16.25 5.96 13.47
N ALA A 45 16.49 5.73 12.18
CA ALA A 45 15.43 5.46 11.20
C ALA A 45 14.62 4.20 11.53
N ARG A 46 15.30 3.15 12.00
CA ARG A 46 14.67 1.90 12.46
C ARG A 46 13.76 2.13 13.65
N ILE A 47 14.24 2.83 14.68
CA ILE A 47 13.45 3.14 15.89
C ILE A 47 12.20 3.97 15.52
N ASN A 48 12.34 4.96 14.65
CA ASN A 48 11.20 5.76 14.20
C ASN A 48 10.21 4.93 13.36
N SER A 49 10.70 3.99 12.55
CA SER A 49 9.86 3.04 11.80
C SER A 49 9.04 2.15 12.75
N ILE A 50 9.67 1.61 13.80
CA ILE A 50 9.00 0.80 14.82
C ILE A 50 7.90 1.61 15.51
N LYS A 51 8.19 2.86 15.93
CA LYS A 51 7.20 3.74 16.56
C LYS A 51 5.98 3.96 15.68
N GLN A 52 6.17 4.12 14.36
CA GLN A 52 5.07 4.25 13.43
C GLN A 52 4.27 2.97 13.26
N LEU A 53 4.93 1.81 13.20
CA LEU A 53 4.26 0.51 13.11
C LEU A 53 3.39 0.24 14.35
N TYR A 54 3.84 0.64 15.54
CA TYR A 54 2.99 0.59 16.74
C TYR A 54 1.74 1.47 16.60
N GLY A 55 1.89 2.70 16.08
CA GLY A 55 0.73 3.56 15.82
C GLY A 55 -0.26 2.95 14.79
N LEU A 56 0.27 2.27 13.77
CA LEU A 56 -0.56 1.54 12.79
C LEU A 56 -1.24 0.31 13.39
N TYR A 57 -0.52 -0.44 14.22
CA TYR A 57 -1.05 -1.56 14.96
C TYR A 57 -2.26 -1.12 15.81
N GLU A 58 -2.10 -0.08 16.65
CA GLU A 58 -3.16 0.43 17.50
C GLU A 58 -4.35 0.95 16.69
N THR A 59 -4.09 1.74 15.65
CA THR A 59 -5.15 2.29 14.78
C THR A 59 -5.93 1.19 14.07
N THR A 60 -5.24 0.18 13.56
CA THR A 60 -5.85 -0.96 12.84
C THR A 60 -6.61 -1.86 13.80
N MET A 61 -6.07 -2.09 15.00
CA MET A 61 -6.73 -2.85 16.06
C MET A 61 -8.08 -2.25 16.42
N ILE A 62 -8.16 -0.91 16.53
CA ILE A 62 -9.40 -0.20 16.87
C ILE A 62 -10.37 -0.14 15.69
N ARG A 63 -9.88 0.18 14.49
CA ARG A 63 -10.73 0.42 13.31
C ARG A 63 -11.21 -0.85 12.62
N ILE A 64 -10.39 -1.89 12.61
CA ILE A 64 -10.59 -3.09 11.79
C ILE A 64 -10.66 -4.35 12.66
N GLY A 65 -9.66 -4.54 13.53
CA GLY A 65 -9.60 -5.65 14.48
C GLY A 65 -8.25 -6.35 14.56
N GLU A 66 -8.14 -7.27 15.53
CA GLU A 66 -6.90 -7.95 15.92
C GLU A 66 -6.22 -8.70 14.79
N LYS A 67 -7.01 -9.44 14.00
CA LYS A 67 -6.49 -10.26 12.91
C LYS A 67 -5.70 -9.42 11.91
N GLU A 68 -6.24 -8.28 11.50
CA GLU A 68 -5.57 -7.39 10.54
C GLU A 68 -4.44 -6.60 11.20
N ALA A 69 -4.58 -6.23 12.48
CA ALA A 69 -3.51 -5.56 13.22
C ALA A 69 -2.26 -6.45 13.40
N SER A 70 -2.43 -7.77 13.53
CA SER A 70 -1.33 -8.72 13.76
C SER A 70 -0.23 -8.69 12.69
N ILE A 71 -0.53 -8.22 11.48
CA ILE A 71 0.45 -8.02 10.41
C ILE A 71 1.54 -7.03 10.86
N PHE A 72 1.16 -5.94 11.53
CA PHE A 72 2.11 -4.95 12.02
C PHE A 72 2.98 -5.47 13.18
N ALA A 73 2.47 -6.42 13.97
CA ALA A 73 3.28 -7.10 14.97
C ALA A 73 4.38 -7.96 14.31
N ALA A 74 4.05 -8.63 13.20
CA ALA A 74 5.04 -9.36 12.41
C ALA A 74 6.07 -8.40 11.77
N HIS A 75 5.64 -7.24 11.26
CA HIS A 75 6.55 -6.23 10.74
C HIS A 75 7.52 -5.69 11.81
N ILE A 76 7.04 -5.43 13.02
CA ILE A 76 7.90 -5.01 14.14
C ILE A 76 8.95 -6.09 14.43
N ALA A 77 8.53 -7.35 14.53
CA ALA A 77 9.45 -8.46 14.77
C ALA A 77 10.51 -8.60 13.67
N LEU A 78 10.15 -8.39 12.40
CA LEU A 78 11.11 -8.42 11.27
C LEU A 78 12.09 -7.25 11.31
N ILE A 79 11.65 -6.05 11.72
CA ILE A 79 12.55 -4.89 11.84
C ILE A 79 13.55 -5.09 12.99
N GLU A 80 13.14 -5.77 14.05
CA GLU A 80 13.99 -6.05 15.22
C GLU A 80 14.89 -7.29 15.03
N ASP A 81 14.79 -7.98 13.90
CA ASP A 81 15.58 -9.18 13.60
C ASP A 81 17.09 -8.86 13.55
N GLU A 82 17.87 -9.58 14.36
CA GLU A 82 19.31 -9.38 14.46
C GLU A 82 20.06 -9.67 13.15
N GLU A 83 19.57 -10.59 12.31
CA GLU A 83 20.19 -10.92 11.03
C GLU A 83 20.09 -9.75 10.05
N LEU A 84 18.90 -9.12 9.99
CA LEU A 84 18.70 -7.89 9.20
C LEU A 84 19.59 -6.77 9.71
N ILE A 85 19.59 -6.51 11.02
CA ILE A 85 20.34 -5.43 11.64
C ILE A 85 21.84 -5.61 11.39
N ASN A 86 22.38 -6.78 11.71
CA ASN A 86 23.80 -7.09 11.55
C ASN A 86 24.21 -7.07 10.07
N GLY A 87 23.34 -7.54 9.17
CA GLY A 87 23.57 -7.51 7.73
C GLY A 87 23.76 -6.08 7.21
N VAL A 88 22.91 -5.15 7.63
CA VAL A 88 23.03 -3.73 7.25
C VAL A 88 24.27 -3.10 7.87
N GLU A 89 24.49 -3.26 9.17
CA GLU A 89 25.64 -2.66 9.86
C GLU A 89 26.98 -3.18 9.32
N THR A 90 27.07 -4.47 9.02
CA THR A 90 28.25 -5.09 8.39
C THR A 90 28.47 -4.56 6.97
N SER A 91 27.40 -4.35 6.21
CA SER A 91 27.50 -3.81 4.85
C SER A 91 28.00 -2.36 4.84
N ILE A 92 27.54 -1.54 5.80
CA ILE A 92 28.03 -0.17 6.01
C ILE A 92 29.51 -0.17 6.36
N GLU A 93 29.93 -0.98 7.34
CA GLU A 93 31.30 -1.00 7.85
C GLU A 93 32.30 -1.62 6.87
N GLY A 94 31.96 -2.78 6.29
CA GLY A 94 32.88 -3.52 5.42
C GLY A 94 33.05 -2.90 4.04
N ASN A 95 32.03 -2.22 3.51
CA ASN A 95 32.06 -1.67 2.16
C ASN A 95 32.08 -0.13 2.12
N TYR A 96 32.04 0.54 3.27
CA TYR A 96 31.94 1.99 3.37
C TYR A 96 30.72 2.57 2.64
N TRP A 97 29.59 1.87 2.66
CA TRP A 97 28.36 2.31 1.98
C TRP A 97 27.49 3.18 2.89
N ASN A 98 26.73 4.08 2.28
CA ASN A 98 25.65 4.80 2.96
C ASN A 98 24.52 3.85 3.41
N ALA A 99 23.82 4.23 4.48
CA ALA A 99 22.80 3.42 5.14
C ALA A 99 21.65 3.01 4.20
N GLU A 100 21.21 3.91 3.32
CA GLU A 100 20.14 3.63 2.38
C GLU A 100 20.52 2.51 1.40
N TRP A 101 21.74 2.55 0.87
CA TRP A 101 22.21 1.52 -0.06
C TRP A 101 22.45 0.19 0.64
N ALA A 102 23.08 0.20 1.82
CA ALA A 102 23.28 -1.00 2.62
C ALA A 102 21.96 -1.69 2.95
N LEU A 103 20.96 -0.92 3.40
CA LEU A 103 19.61 -1.43 3.66
C LEU A 103 19.02 -2.08 2.41
N LYS A 104 19.06 -1.39 1.26
CA LYS A 104 18.51 -1.88 -0.01
C LYS A 104 19.12 -3.24 -0.40
N ILE A 105 20.44 -3.37 -0.36
CA ILE A 105 21.11 -4.60 -0.78
C ILE A 105 20.75 -5.77 0.12
N VAL A 106 20.72 -5.53 1.43
CA VAL A 106 20.38 -6.57 2.41
C VAL A 106 18.92 -7.00 2.27
N THR A 107 17.98 -6.05 2.14
CA THR A 107 16.56 -6.38 2.00
C THR A 107 16.25 -7.01 0.64
N ASP A 108 16.89 -6.57 -0.45
CA ASP A 108 16.77 -7.21 -1.76
C ASP A 108 17.24 -8.68 -1.73
N HIS A 109 18.30 -8.97 -0.97
CA HIS A 109 18.78 -10.35 -0.80
C HIS A 109 17.74 -11.24 -0.12
N PHE A 110 17.17 -10.78 1.01
CA PHE A 110 16.09 -11.51 1.67
C PHE A 110 14.86 -11.66 0.77
N VAL A 111 14.45 -10.60 0.08
CA VAL A 111 13.33 -10.63 -0.88
C VAL A 111 13.56 -11.68 -1.97
N SER A 112 14.79 -11.81 -2.49
CA SER A 112 15.13 -12.85 -3.48
C SER A 112 14.94 -14.25 -2.89
N ILE A 113 15.47 -14.49 -1.69
CA ILE A 113 15.35 -15.78 -0.99
C ILE A 113 13.87 -16.16 -0.80
N PHE A 114 13.04 -15.25 -0.29
CA PHE A 114 11.63 -15.53 -0.06
C PHE A 114 10.82 -15.71 -1.35
N ASN A 115 11.18 -15.01 -2.43
CA ASN A 115 10.51 -15.17 -3.72
C ASN A 115 10.85 -16.50 -4.42
N GLU A 116 12.04 -17.06 -4.16
CA GLU A 116 12.45 -18.36 -4.68
C GLU A 116 11.75 -19.54 -3.97
N MET A 117 11.06 -19.29 -2.85
CA MET A 117 10.31 -20.31 -2.13
C MET A 117 8.98 -20.66 -2.81
N GLU A 118 8.69 -21.96 -2.88
CA GLU A 118 7.45 -22.47 -3.49
C GLU A 118 6.19 -22.18 -2.65
N ASP A 119 6.34 -21.98 -1.33
CA ASP A 119 5.23 -21.70 -0.42
C ASP A 119 4.66 -20.29 -0.65
N PRO A 120 3.38 -20.15 -1.05
CA PRO A 120 2.72 -18.85 -1.19
C PRO A 120 2.80 -17.96 0.07
N TYR A 121 2.73 -18.56 1.27
CA TYR A 121 2.81 -17.81 2.53
C TYR A 121 4.21 -17.21 2.74
N LEU A 122 5.27 -17.93 2.33
CA LEU A 122 6.63 -17.41 2.42
C LEU A 122 6.90 -16.32 1.37
N ARG A 123 6.25 -16.39 0.20
CA ARG A 123 6.29 -15.28 -0.77
C ARG A 123 5.62 -14.02 -0.26
N GLU A 124 4.59 -14.12 0.59
CA GLU A 124 4.00 -12.93 1.22
C GLU A 124 5.00 -12.22 2.16
N ARG A 125 5.92 -12.96 2.81
CA ARG A 125 6.99 -12.34 3.62
C ARG A 125 7.93 -11.47 2.79
N ALA A 126 8.11 -11.76 1.51
CA ALA A 126 8.91 -10.90 0.62
C ALA A 126 8.29 -9.49 0.51
N LEU A 127 6.95 -9.42 0.48
CA LEU A 127 6.22 -8.15 0.47
C LEU A 127 6.33 -7.43 1.82
N ASP A 128 6.30 -8.16 2.93
CA ASP A 128 6.52 -7.60 4.26
C ASP A 128 7.92 -6.98 4.40
N ILE A 129 8.97 -7.67 3.93
CA ILE A 129 10.33 -7.15 3.92
C ILE A 129 10.45 -5.88 3.05
N LYS A 130 9.74 -5.86 1.93
CA LYS A 130 9.68 -4.68 1.07
C LYS A 130 8.99 -3.51 1.78
N ASP A 131 7.89 -3.75 2.49
CA ASP A 131 7.15 -2.73 3.24
C ASP A 131 8.03 -2.11 4.35
N ILE A 132 8.69 -2.94 5.17
CA ILE A 132 9.59 -2.46 6.23
C ILE A 132 10.80 -1.72 5.65
N SER A 133 11.37 -2.22 4.55
CA SER A 133 12.51 -1.58 3.87
C SER A 133 12.13 -0.18 3.41
N ASN A 134 11.00 -0.06 2.71
CA ASN A 134 10.50 1.24 2.24
C ASN A 134 10.26 2.20 3.39
N ARG A 135 9.70 1.72 4.50
CA ARG A 135 9.48 2.55 5.69
C ARG A 135 10.79 3.10 6.26
N ILE A 136 11.81 2.26 6.43
CA ILE A 136 13.11 2.70 6.96
C ILE A 136 13.79 3.65 5.96
N GLN A 137 13.72 3.38 4.65
CA GLN A 137 14.25 4.26 3.61
C GLN A 137 13.64 5.67 3.69
N ARG A 138 12.33 5.77 3.94
CA ARG A 138 11.64 7.06 4.08
C ARG A 138 12.13 7.84 5.30
N HIS A 139 12.36 7.17 6.43
CA HIS A 139 12.97 7.81 7.61
C HIS A 139 14.40 8.26 7.33
N LEU A 140 15.20 7.47 6.62
CA LEU A 140 16.56 7.84 6.21
C LEU A 140 16.58 9.08 5.29
N ALA A 141 15.57 9.19 4.41
CA ALA A 141 15.37 10.32 3.51
C ALA A 141 14.74 11.56 4.17
N GLY A 142 14.38 11.50 5.46
CA GLY A 142 13.68 12.58 6.16
C GLY A 142 12.20 12.74 5.78
N LEU A 143 11.62 11.78 5.06
CA LEU A 143 10.22 11.74 4.61
C LEU A 143 9.34 10.83 5.47
N GLY A 144 9.85 10.39 6.63
CA GLY A 144 9.25 9.34 7.44
C GLY A 144 7.82 9.66 7.91
N GLU A 145 7.51 10.92 8.21
CA GLU A 145 6.21 11.33 8.77
C GLU A 145 5.13 11.64 7.71
N GLU A 146 5.48 11.72 6.43
CA GLU A 146 4.51 12.06 5.39
C GLU A 146 3.55 10.88 5.10
N ASN A 147 2.26 11.12 4.91
CA ASN A 147 1.37 10.10 4.32
C ASN A 147 1.30 10.35 2.81
N GLU A 148 1.85 9.44 2.01
CA GLU A 148 1.93 9.59 0.55
C GLU A 148 0.56 9.61 -0.14
N MET A 149 -0.48 9.16 0.56
CA MET A 149 -1.87 9.15 0.08
C MET A 149 -2.74 10.20 0.78
N GLU A 150 -2.13 11.14 1.50
CA GLU A 150 -2.88 12.26 2.05
C GLU A 150 -3.37 13.18 0.93
N THR A 151 -4.65 13.50 0.98
CA THR A 151 -5.34 14.32 -0.01
C THR A 151 -6.39 15.18 0.67
N ASP A 152 -6.61 16.38 0.16
CA ASP A 152 -7.72 17.25 0.58
C ASP A 152 -9.03 16.97 -0.17
N LYS A 153 -8.94 16.16 -1.24
CA LYS A 153 -10.06 15.91 -2.15
C LYS A 153 -10.36 14.41 -2.26
N PRO A 154 -11.60 14.03 -2.57
CA PRO A 154 -11.91 12.65 -2.87
C PRO A 154 -11.19 12.14 -4.13
N VAL A 155 -10.50 11.00 -4.05
CA VAL A 155 -9.65 10.47 -5.12
C VAL A 155 -9.81 8.97 -5.32
N ILE A 156 -9.43 8.49 -6.50
CA ILE A 156 -9.19 7.07 -6.77
C ILE A 156 -7.67 6.84 -6.76
N ILE A 157 -7.20 5.96 -5.87
CA ILE A 157 -5.77 5.66 -5.77
C ILE A 157 -5.38 4.68 -6.87
N VAL A 158 -4.29 4.96 -7.57
CA VAL A 158 -3.71 4.07 -8.58
C VAL A 158 -2.27 3.77 -8.17
N ALA A 159 -1.92 2.50 -8.04
CA ALA A 159 -0.58 2.08 -7.63
C ALA A 159 -0.13 0.84 -8.40
N HIS A 160 1.17 0.57 -8.42
CA HIS A 160 1.66 -0.73 -8.85
C HIS A 160 1.15 -1.82 -7.89
N ASP A 161 1.35 -1.57 -6.60
CA ASP A 161 0.88 -2.40 -5.48
C ASP A 161 0.56 -1.52 -4.26
N LEU A 162 -0.19 -2.05 -3.31
CA LEU A 162 -0.47 -1.41 -2.02
C LEU A 162 -0.06 -2.34 -0.88
N THR A 163 0.85 -1.87 -0.02
CA THR A 163 1.30 -2.61 1.16
C THR A 163 0.26 -2.56 2.28
N PRO A 164 0.34 -3.45 3.29
CA PRO A 164 -0.53 -3.37 4.46
C PRO A 164 -0.48 -1.99 5.13
N SER A 165 0.73 -1.41 5.23
CA SER A 165 0.93 -0.04 5.70
C SER A 165 0.14 1.00 4.92
N ASP A 166 0.16 0.89 3.58
CA ASP A 166 -0.56 1.83 2.72
C ASP A 166 -2.07 1.79 3.02
N THR A 167 -2.63 0.59 3.03
CA THR A 167 -4.07 0.41 3.24
C THR A 167 -4.53 0.80 4.65
N ALA A 168 -3.70 0.61 5.68
CA ALA A 168 -4.04 1.01 7.05
C ALA A 168 -4.03 2.53 7.25
N GLN A 169 -3.14 3.24 6.53
CA GLN A 169 -3.02 4.70 6.55
C GLN A 169 -4.06 5.41 5.67
N MET A 170 -4.87 4.64 4.93
CA MET A 170 -5.82 5.16 3.99
C MET A 170 -6.99 5.89 4.68
N ASP A 171 -7.22 7.13 4.27
CA ASP A 171 -8.40 7.91 4.69
C ASP A 171 -9.63 7.45 3.89
N THR A 172 -10.40 6.55 4.50
CA THR A 172 -11.59 5.95 3.89
C THR A 172 -12.71 6.96 3.60
N ALA A 173 -12.66 8.17 4.19
CA ALA A 173 -13.62 9.22 3.87
C ALA A 173 -13.31 9.92 2.53
N LYS A 174 -12.05 9.87 2.08
CA LYS A 174 -11.58 10.56 0.87
C LYS A 174 -11.23 9.58 -0.25
N VAL A 175 -10.91 8.34 0.06
CA VAL A 175 -10.62 7.34 -0.98
C VAL A 175 -11.91 6.74 -1.52
N LEU A 176 -12.23 7.10 -2.76
CA LEU A 176 -13.41 6.63 -3.50
C LEU A 176 -13.22 5.24 -4.12
N GLY A 177 -12.01 4.72 -4.06
CA GLY A 177 -11.63 3.43 -4.59
C GLY A 177 -10.14 3.33 -4.86
N PHE A 178 -9.65 2.13 -5.12
CA PHE A 178 -8.27 1.96 -5.56
C PHE A 178 -8.09 0.91 -6.66
N ILE A 179 -7.01 1.08 -7.43
CA ILE A 179 -6.64 0.25 -8.56
C ILE A 179 -5.17 -0.13 -8.43
N THR A 180 -4.86 -1.43 -8.54
CA THR A 180 -3.48 -1.93 -8.51
C THR A 180 -3.11 -2.72 -9.77
N GLU A 181 -1.86 -2.63 -10.20
CA GLU A 181 -1.34 -3.41 -11.34
C GLU A 181 -1.18 -4.88 -10.99
N ILE A 182 -0.71 -5.16 -9.77
CA ILE A 182 -0.54 -6.51 -9.24
C ILE A 182 -1.56 -6.79 -8.14
N GLY A 183 -1.62 -8.05 -7.71
CA GLY A 183 -2.55 -8.51 -6.68
C GLY A 183 -3.62 -9.46 -7.23
N GLY A 184 -4.19 -10.24 -6.31
CA GLY A 184 -5.17 -11.28 -6.62
C GLY A 184 -6.40 -11.18 -5.73
N LYS A 185 -7.41 -12.00 -6.00
CA LYS A 185 -8.70 -11.98 -5.28
C LYS A 185 -8.56 -12.23 -3.76
N THR A 186 -7.49 -12.88 -3.36
CA THR A 186 -7.16 -13.29 -1.98
C THR A 186 -5.96 -12.54 -1.41
N SER A 187 -5.40 -11.54 -2.12
CA SER A 187 -4.27 -10.78 -1.57
C SER A 187 -4.71 -9.93 -0.37
N HIS A 188 -3.76 -9.57 0.48
CA HIS A 188 -3.96 -8.67 1.61
C HIS A 188 -4.68 -7.37 1.20
N THR A 189 -4.26 -6.76 0.09
CA THR A 189 -4.92 -5.60 -0.49
C THR A 189 -6.40 -5.85 -0.81
N ALA A 190 -6.73 -7.00 -1.38
CA ALA A 190 -8.12 -7.36 -1.72
C ALA A 190 -8.97 -7.70 -0.49
N ILE A 191 -8.38 -8.27 0.55
CA ILE A 191 -9.05 -8.54 1.82
C ILE A 191 -9.37 -7.21 2.51
N LEU A 192 -8.38 -6.33 2.65
CA LEU A 192 -8.55 -5.02 3.28
C LEU A 192 -9.54 -4.13 2.52
N ALA A 193 -9.55 -4.18 1.18
CA ALA A 193 -10.57 -3.51 0.36
C ALA A 193 -12.00 -3.83 0.79
N ARG A 194 -12.28 -5.12 1.02
CA ARG A 194 -13.59 -5.63 1.40
C ARG A 194 -13.95 -5.25 2.82
N THR A 195 -12.98 -5.38 3.72
CA THR A 195 -13.17 -5.05 5.13
C THR A 195 -13.43 -3.55 5.32
N LEU A 196 -12.79 -2.70 4.51
CA LEU A 196 -13.00 -1.25 4.50
C LEU A 196 -14.20 -0.81 3.64
N GLU A 197 -14.88 -1.74 2.96
CA GLU A 197 -15.94 -1.48 1.98
C GLU A 197 -15.58 -0.46 0.88
N ILE A 198 -14.30 -0.38 0.51
CA ILE A 198 -13.80 0.52 -0.53
C ILE A 198 -13.87 -0.23 -1.87
N PRO A 199 -14.43 0.35 -2.94
CA PRO A 199 -14.41 -0.25 -4.28
C PRO A 199 -12.98 -0.50 -4.75
N ALA A 200 -12.69 -1.70 -5.25
CA ALA A 200 -11.32 -2.04 -5.64
C ALA A 200 -11.23 -2.99 -6.84
N VAL A 201 -10.28 -2.70 -7.72
CA VAL A 201 -9.90 -3.55 -8.86
C VAL A 201 -8.40 -3.78 -8.84
N VAL A 202 -7.97 -5.05 -8.84
CA VAL A 202 -6.56 -5.43 -8.71
C VAL A 202 -6.10 -6.20 -9.96
N GLY A 203 -4.79 -6.37 -10.13
CA GLY A 203 -4.24 -7.15 -11.26
C GLY A 203 -4.40 -6.48 -12.62
N LEU A 204 -4.62 -5.16 -12.65
CA LEU A 204 -4.86 -4.39 -13.88
C LEU A 204 -3.52 -3.88 -14.44
N HIS A 205 -2.78 -4.77 -15.07
CA HIS A 205 -1.41 -4.55 -15.51
C HIS A 205 -1.26 -3.32 -16.44
N GLY A 206 -0.28 -2.47 -16.14
CA GLY A 206 0.05 -1.27 -16.90
C GLY A 206 -0.86 -0.07 -16.63
N ILE A 207 -1.76 -0.11 -15.64
CA ILE A 207 -2.63 1.03 -15.33
C ILE A 207 -1.86 2.29 -14.99
N VAL A 208 -0.75 2.18 -14.25
CA VAL A 208 0.04 3.33 -13.78
C VAL A 208 0.54 4.15 -14.96
N SER A 209 0.91 3.46 -16.06
CA SER A 209 1.36 4.10 -17.30
C SER A 209 0.24 4.66 -18.19
N LYS A 210 -1.02 4.26 -17.95
CA LYS A 210 -2.19 4.60 -18.78
C LYS A 210 -3.00 5.77 -18.24
N VAL A 211 -2.76 6.19 -16.99
CA VAL A 211 -3.46 7.31 -16.35
C VAL A 211 -2.49 8.39 -15.94
N THR A 212 -3.00 9.61 -15.77
CA THR A 212 -2.24 10.74 -15.24
C THR A 212 -2.83 11.22 -13.92
N HIS A 213 -1.97 11.80 -13.06
CA HIS A 213 -2.43 12.37 -11.79
C HIS A 213 -3.47 13.47 -12.05
N GLY A 214 -4.59 13.43 -11.31
CA GLY A 214 -5.74 14.32 -11.47
C GLY A 214 -6.76 13.89 -12.53
N GLN A 215 -6.44 12.92 -13.40
CA GLN A 215 -7.33 12.44 -14.45
C GLN A 215 -8.59 11.79 -13.86
N ARG A 216 -9.76 12.11 -14.39
CA ARG A 216 -11.02 11.50 -13.92
C ARG A 216 -11.17 10.09 -14.48
N VAL A 217 -11.46 9.13 -13.60
CA VAL A 217 -11.75 7.73 -13.96
C VAL A 217 -13.01 7.23 -13.27
N VAL A 218 -13.62 6.20 -13.86
CA VAL A 218 -14.69 5.42 -13.23
C VAL A 218 -14.16 4.04 -12.91
N LEU A 219 -14.38 3.61 -11.68
CA LEU A 219 -14.02 2.30 -11.15
C LEU A 219 -15.31 1.53 -10.83
N ASP A 220 -15.53 0.41 -11.51
CA ASP A 220 -16.57 -0.55 -11.15
C ASP A 220 -15.95 -1.79 -10.52
N GLY A 221 -15.99 -1.83 -9.19
CA GLY A 221 -15.47 -2.94 -8.39
C GLY A 221 -16.31 -4.21 -8.45
N ARG A 222 -17.54 -4.17 -9.02
CA ARG A 222 -18.41 -5.35 -9.17
C ARG A 222 -17.94 -6.21 -10.35
N ASP A 223 -17.75 -5.56 -11.50
CA ASP A 223 -17.35 -6.19 -12.76
C ASP A 223 -15.83 -6.24 -12.96
N GLY A 224 -15.07 -5.52 -12.13
CA GLY A 224 -13.63 -5.40 -12.29
C GLY A 224 -13.23 -4.49 -13.44
N LYS A 225 -14.03 -3.45 -13.74
CA LYS A 225 -13.84 -2.58 -14.89
C LYS A 225 -13.37 -1.18 -14.48
N VAL A 226 -12.50 -0.61 -15.28
CA VAL A 226 -12.02 0.77 -15.14
C VAL A 226 -12.20 1.49 -16.45
N TYR A 227 -12.83 2.66 -16.40
CA TYR A 227 -13.06 3.52 -17.55
C TYR A 227 -12.21 4.79 -17.44
N ILE A 228 -11.30 4.95 -18.39
CA ILE A 228 -10.45 6.14 -18.55
C ILE A 228 -11.07 7.02 -19.63
N GLU A 229 -11.13 8.34 -19.39
CA GLU A 229 -11.77 9.30 -20.31
C GLU A 229 -13.20 8.87 -20.69
N ALA A 230 -13.98 8.44 -19.69
CA ALA A 230 -15.38 8.13 -19.86
C ALA A 230 -16.15 9.38 -20.30
N ASP A 231 -17.06 9.22 -21.25
CA ASP A 231 -17.92 10.31 -21.69
C ASP A 231 -18.98 10.65 -20.63
N ASN A 232 -19.66 11.78 -20.79
CA ASN A 232 -20.66 12.22 -19.82
C ASN A 232 -21.81 11.21 -19.67
N SER A 233 -22.18 10.52 -20.76
CA SER A 233 -23.26 9.52 -20.72
C SER A 233 -22.92 8.33 -19.83
N THR A 234 -21.67 7.84 -19.93
CA THR A 234 -21.14 6.76 -19.12
C THR A 234 -21.04 7.18 -17.67
N ILE A 235 -20.61 8.41 -17.42
CA ILE A 235 -20.46 8.94 -16.05
C ILE A 235 -21.82 9.16 -15.39
N GLU A 236 -22.82 9.67 -16.12
CA GLU A 236 -24.19 9.76 -15.64
C GLU A 236 -24.78 8.37 -15.34
N HIS A 237 -24.54 7.40 -16.21
CA HIS A 237 -24.97 6.02 -15.99
C HIS A 237 -24.42 5.46 -14.67
N PHE A 238 -23.10 5.52 -14.45
CA PHE A 238 -22.48 5.02 -13.22
C PHE A 238 -22.82 5.84 -11.98
N ASN A 239 -23.07 7.15 -12.11
CA ASN A 239 -23.58 7.96 -10.99
C ASN A 239 -24.97 7.50 -10.55
N ASN A 240 -25.87 7.23 -11.50
CA ASN A 240 -27.20 6.71 -11.19
C ASN A 240 -27.12 5.33 -10.52
N GLU A 241 -26.28 4.44 -11.04
CA GLU A 241 -26.05 3.14 -10.40
C GLU A 241 -25.48 3.28 -8.98
N LYS A 242 -24.53 4.21 -8.78
CA LYS A 242 -23.94 4.47 -7.46
C LYS A 242 -25.00 4.90 -6.45
N ILE A 243 -25.87 5.84 -6.82
CA ILE A 243 -26.98 6.31 -5.98
C ILE A 243 -27.89 5.14 -5.60
N ILE A 244 -28.27 4.30 -6.57
CA ILE A 244 -29.11 3.14 -6.33
C ILE A 244 -28.45 2.19 -5.32
N ILE A 245 -27.16 1.89 -5.47
CA ILE A 245 -26.42 1.01 -4.56
C ILE A 245 -26.39 1.59 -3.13
N GLU A 246 -26.14 2.89 -2.98
CA GLU A 246 -26.09 3.57 -1.68
C GLU A 246 -27.47 3.58 -0.99
N GLU A 247 -28.56 3.79 -1.74
CA GLU A 247 -29.92 3.68 -1.21
C GLU A 247 -30.26 2.26 -0.74
N TYR A 248 -29.88 1.24 -1.52
CA TYR A 248 -30.08 -0.16 -1.14
C TYR A 248 -29.29 -0.52 0.12
N LYS A 249 -28.02 -0.09 0.24
CA LYS A 249 -27.21 -0.27 1.45
C LYS A 249 -27.87 0.38 2.67
N THR A 250 -28.39 1.59 2.53
CA THR A 250 -29.05 2.34 3.61
C THR A 250 -30.34 1.65 4.08
N LYS A 251 -31.15 1.12 3.15
CA LYS A 251 -32.36 0.35 3.51
C LYS A 251 -32.01 -0.95 4.23
N LEU A 252 -30.98 -1.66 3.77
CA LEU A 252 -30.51 -2.91 4.39
C LEU A 252 -29.98 -2.69 5.80
N SER A 253 -29.25 -1.60 6.06
CA SER A 253 -28.75 -1.30 7.40
C SER A 253 -29.92 -1.01 8.36
N GLN A 254 -30.90 -0.20 7.96
CA GLN A 254 -32.11 0.09 8.76
C GLN A 254 -32.88 -1.18 9.14
N LEU A 255 -33.04 -2.13 8.21
CA LEU A 255 -33.70 -3.41 8.47
C LEU A 255 -32.95 -4.29 9.49
N LYS A 256 -31.62 -4.22 9.54
CA LYS A 256 -30.80 -4.98 10.51
C LYS A 256 -30.92 -4.43 11.94
N TYR A 257 -31.20 -3.13 12.12
CA TYR A 257 -31.41 -2.50 13.43
C TYR A 257 -32.85 -2.57 13.93
N THR A 258 -33.77 -3.14 13.15
CA THR A 258 -35.20 -3.32 13.54
C THR A 258 -35.46 -4.72 14.13
N LYS A 259 -34.42 -5.42 14.59
CA LYS A 259 -34.49 -6.71 15.30
C LYS A 259 -33.75 -6.60 16.62
#